data_AF-A0A530R4U1-F1
#
_entry.id   AF-A0A530R4U1-F1
#
_cell.length_a   1.000
_cell.length_b   1.000
_cell.length_c   1.000
_cell.angle_alpha   90.00
_cell.angle_beta   90.00
_cell.angle_gamma   90.00
#
_symmetry.space_group_name_H-M   'P 1'
#
loop_
_entity.id
_entity.type
_entity.pdbx_description
1 polymer ?
#
loop_
_entity_poly.entity_id
_entity_poly.type
_entity_poly.pdbx_seq_one_letter_code
_entity_poly.pdbx_strand_id
1 'polypeptide(L)'
;IYFFAPMVITAIAGPLLGEWAGWRRWLAILSGFVGVLIITRPGVGVFGVGHLFALGSMLSNCFYVIMTRRMSATETSESLILFSALAPAVLLLPMLPFSLSLPQDSWHWFILLMLGVFGAIGHWLLVQAYRLATTTALAPYPYSQMIWMVIAGWIVFNQFPDRWTLVGAIVIVASGLYIVHREHRLRVRNRAALDVEVEALAKKL
;
A
#
# COMPACT_ATOMS: atom_id res chain seq x y z
N ILE A 1 -6.91 3.62 6.69
CA ILE A 1 -6.21 4.70 5.95
C ILE A 1 -5.14 4.12 5.03
N TYR A 2 -4.23 3.26 5.50
CA TYR A 2 -3.17 2.65 4.68
C TYR A 2 -3.66 1.95 3.39
N PHE A 3 -4.80 1.25 3.45
CA PHE A 3 -5.40 0.58 2.28
C PHE A 3 -5.94 1.54 1.19
N PHE A 4 -6.00 2.84 1.46
CA PHE A 4 -6.31 3.87 0.48
C PHE A 4 -5.08 4.31 -0.33
N ALA A 5 -3.87 3.91 0.10
CA ALA A 5 -2.61 4.25 -0.57
C ALA A 5 -2.59 3.96 -2.09
N PRO A 6 -3.10 2.82 -2.62
CA PRO A 6 -3.09 2.57 -4.06
C PRO A 6 -3.88 3.63 -4.85
N MET A 7 -4.95 4.15 -4.27
CA MET A 7 -5.84 5.14 -4.89
C MET A 7 -5.19 6.52 -4.87
N VAL A 8 -4.50 6.86 -3.78
CA VAL A 8 -3.69 8.08 -3.64
C VAL A 8 -2.51 8.06 -4.61
N ILE A 9 -1.81 6.93 -4.72
CA ILE A 9 -0.74 6.74 -5.71
C ILE A 9 -1.28 6.94 -7.12
N THR A 10 -2.47 6.40 -7.43
CA THR A 10 -3.12 6.59 -8.74
C THR A 10 -3.47 8.06 -9.00
N ALA A 11 -3.89 8.80 -7.97
CA ALA A 11 -4.18 10.24 -8.09
C ALA A 11 -2.89 11.06 -8.32
N ILE A 12 -1.81 10.74 -7.61
CA ILE A 12 -0.51 11.43 -7.70
C ILE A 12 0.27 11.04 -8.96
N ALA A 13 0.00 9.87 -9.54
CA ALA A 13 0.67 9.42 -10.76
C ALA A 13 0.44 10.36 -11.96
N GLY A 14 -0.71 11.03 -12.03
CA GLY A 14 -0.99 12.05 -13.07
C GLY A 14 0.05 13.16 -13.11
N PRO A 15 0.20 13.98 -12.04
CA PRO A 15 1.15 15.07 -12.01
C PRO A 15 2.62 14.62 -11.99
N LEU A 16 2.94 13.46 -11.40
CA LEU A 16 4.33 13.03 -11.19
C LEU A 16 4.89 12.16 -12.34
N LEU A 17 4.03 11.43 -13.07
CA LEU A 17 4.42 10.57 -14.19
C LEU A 17 3.81 10.98 -15.53
N GLY A 18 2.90 11.96 -15.57
CA GLY A 18 2.17 12.37 -16.77
C GLY A 18 1.02 11.44 -17.17
N GLU A 19 0.77 10.38 -16.40
CA GLU A 19 -0.28 9.39 -16.66
C GLU A 19 -1.60 9.82 -16.01
N TRP A 20 -2.32 10.75 -16.65
CA TRP A 20 -3.58 11.27 -16.12
C TRP A 20 -4.65 10.18 -15.98
N ALA A 21 -5.19 10.04 -14.77
CA ALA A 21 -6.27 9.12 -14.49
C ALA A 21 -7.59 9.65 -15.11
N GLY A 22 -8.22 8.87 -15.99
CA GLY A 22 -9.51 9.24 -16.56
C GLY A 22 -10.64 9.34 -15.53
N TRP A 23 -11.74 10.04 -15.87
CA TRP A 23 -12.93 10.28 -15.01
C TRP A 23 -13.40 9.06 -14.20
N ARG A 24 -13.42 7.88 -14.81
CA ARG A 24 -13.90 6.65 -14.15
C ARG A 24 -12.95 6.12 -13.08
N ARG A 25 -11.65 6.44 -13.13
CA ARG A 25 -10.70 6.19 -12.04
C ARG A 25 -10.92 7.18 -10.90
N TRP A 26 -11.17 8.45 -11.21
CA TRP A 26 -11.53 9.45 -10.21
C TRP A 26 -12.77 9.07 -9.42
N LEU A 27 -13.83 8.56 -10.09
CA LEU A 27 -15.00 8.04 -9.39
C LEU A 27 -14.67 6.92 -8.40
N ALA A 28 -13.77 6.00 -8.78
CA ALA A 28 -13.35 4.93 -7.88
C ALA A 28 -12.49 5.45 -6.72
N ILE A 29 -11.61 6.43 -6.95
CA ILE A 29 -10.84 7.09 -5.90
C ILE A 29 -11.77 7.79 -4.91
N LEU A 30 -12.79 8.50 -5.41
CA LEU A 30 -13.79 9.17 -4.59
C LEU A 30 -14.61 8.15 -3.77
N SER A 31 -15.05 7.04 -4.36
CA SER A 31 -15.78 6.01 -3.62
C SER A 31 -14.91 5.34 -2.55
N GLY A 32 -13.63 5.09 -2.83
CA GLY A 32 -12.68 4.61 -1.83
C GLY A 32 -12.44 5.61 -0.70
N PHE A 33 -12.40 6.90 -1.02
CA PHE A 33 -12.29 7.97 -0.03
C PHE A 33 -13.51 8.03 0.88
N VAL A 34 -14.72 7.87 0.33
CA VAL A 34 -15.95 7.72 1.11
C VAL A 34 -15.85 6.51 2.04
N GLY A 35 -15.31 5.38 1.56
CA GLY A 35 -15.02 4.21 2.39
C GLY A 35 -14.09 4.54 3.58
N VAL A 36 -13.06 5.35 3.37
CA VAL A 36 -12.19 5.83 4.46
C VAL A 36 -12.96 6.70 5.44
N LEU A 37 -13.79 7.63 4.96
CA LEU A 37 -14.61 8.49 5.82
C LEU A 37 -15.62 7.71 6.67
N ILE A 38 -16.17 6.62 6.12
CA ILE A 38 -17.06 5.70 6.86
C ILE A 38 -16.30 5.05 8.03
N ILE A 39 -15.04 4.66 7.83
CA ILE A 39 -14.21 4.05 8.87
C ILE A 39 -13.77 5.10 9.90
N THR A 40 -13.30 6.26 9.44
CA THR A 40 -12.75 7.29 10.33
C THR A 40 -13.83 8.07 11.07
N ARG A 41 -15.10 8.00 10.63
CA ARG A 41 -16.27 8.69 11.19
C ARG A 41 -15.94 10.11 11.69
N PRO A 42 -15.53 11.01 10.78
CA PRO A 42 -15.24 12.40 11.15
C PRO A 42 -16.56 13.07 11.54
N GLY A 43 -16.90 13.10 12.83
CA GLY A 43 -18.13 13.71 13.32
C GLY A 43 -18.64 13.20 14.66
N VAL A 44 -18.30 11.96 15.06
CA VAL A 44 -18.71 11.40 16.37
C VAL A 44 -17.64 11.56 17.47
N GLY A 45 -16.55 12.27 17.18
CA GLY A 45 -15.48 12.61 18.12
C GLY A 45 -14.68 13.82 17.65
N VAL A 46 -13.93 14.43 18.57
CA VAL A 46 -13.05 15.59 18.31
C VAL A 46 -12.08 15.23 17.18
N PHE A 47 -12.00 16.06 16.14
CA PHE A 47 -11.02 15.93 15.06
C PHE A 47 -9.62 16.10 15.65
N GLY A 48 -9.05 15.01 16.18
CA GLY A 48 -7.79 15.04 16.92
C GLY A 48 -6.59 15.08 15.99
N VAL A 49 -5.48 15.62 16.49
CA VAL A 49 -4.19 15.71 15.79
C VAL A 49 -3.70 14.34 15.26
N GLY A 50 -4.13 13.23 15.87
CA GLY A 50 -3.84 11.87 15.39
C GLY A 50 -4.31 11.59 13.95
N HIS A 51 -5.40 12.21 13.49
CA HIS A 51 -5.88 12.04 12.11
C HIS A 51 -4.94 12.70 11.10
N LEU A 52 -4.36 13.86 11.45
CA LEU A 52 -3.35 14.55 10.63
C LEU A 52 -2.08 13.69 10.51
N PHE A 53 -1.62 13.11 11.62
CA PHE A 53 -0.47 12.20 11.60
C PHE A 53 -0.74 10.94 10.77
N ALA A 54 -1.94 10.36 10.85
CA ALA A 54 -2.30 9.19 10.05
C ALA A 54 -2.36 9.49 8.54
N LEU A 55 -2.87 10.68 8.16
CA LEU A 55 -2.83 11.15 6.77
C LEU A 55 -1.39 11.42 6.31
N GLY A 56 -0.58 12.07 7.14
CA GLY A 56 0.84 12.29 6.88
C GLY A 56 1.59 10.98 6.65
N SER A 57 1.40 9.99 7.54
CA SER A 57 1.97 8.65 7.40
C SER A 57 1.56 7.97 6.10
N MET A 58 0.29 8.08 5.70
CA MET A 58 -0.20 7.55 4.42
C MET A 58 0.50 8.20 3.22
N LEU A 59 0.63 9.53 3.22
CA LEU A 59 1.30 10.27 2.15
C LEU A 59 2.78 9.89 2.07
N SER A 60 3.50 9.89 3.20
CA SER A 60 4.89 9.44 3.28
C SER A 60 5.06 8.02 2.76
N ASN A 61 4.14 7.12 3.09
CA ASN A 61 4.15 5.75 2.55
C ASN A 61 3.92 5.71 1.02
N CYS A 62 3.03 6.55 0.49
CA CYS A 62 2.83 6.65 -0.96
C CYS A 62 4.12 7.12 -1.66
N PHE A 63 4.79 8.15 -1.12
CA PHE A 63 6.08 8.60 -1.62
C PHE A 63 7.14 7.49 -1.54
N TYR A 64 7.22 6.79 -0.41
CA TYR A 64 8.11 5.65 -0.25
C TYR A 64 7.87 4.60 -1.34
N VAL A 65 6.64 4.14 -1.54
CA VAL A 65 6.31 3.13 -2.58
C VAL A 65 6.67 3.62 -3.98
N ILE A 66 6.38 4.87 -4.32
CA ILE A 66 6.70 5.45 -5.63
C ILE A 66 8.23 5.54 -5.83
N MET A 67 8.96 6.00 -4.82
CA MET A 67 10.42 6.14 -4.86
C MET A 67 11.10 4.78 -4.94
N THR A 68 10.69 3.82 -4.10
CA THR A 68 11.15 2.43 -4.16
C THR A 68 10.93 1.83 -5.54
N ARG A 69 9.78 2.07 -6.18
CA ARG A 69 9.50 1.60 -7.53
C ARG A 69 10.39 2.26 -8.60
N ARG A 70 10.72 3.54 -8.45
CA ARG A 70 11.66 4.24 -9.34
C ARG A 70 13.08 3.68 -9.18
N MET A 71 13.52 3.48 -7.95
CA MET A 71 14.86 2.98 -7.62
C MET A 71 15.03 1.49 -7.90
N SER A 72 13.97 0.68 -7.83
CA SER A 72 14.04 -0.76 -8.16
C SER A 72 14.38 -1.05 -9.62
N ALA A 73 14.32 -0.04 -10.50
CA ALA A 73 14.76 -0.18 -11.88
C ALA A 73 16.28 -0.01 -12.05
N THR A 74 16.96 0.62 -11.09
CA THR A 74 18.40 0.97 -11.16
C THR A 74 19.23 0.31 -10.06
N GLU A 75 18.65 0.06 -8.89
CA GLU A 75 19.32 -0.42 -7.69
C GLU A 75 19.07 -1.91 -7.41
N THR A 76 20.00 -2.54 -6.67
CA THR A 76 19.84 -3.93 -6.24
C THR A 76 18.82 -4.06 -5.10
N SER A 77 18.15 -5.21 -5.06
CA SER A 77 17.13 -5.50 -4.03
C SER A 77 17.70 -5.54 -2.61
N GLU A 78 18.95 -5.96 -2.47
CA GLU A 78 19.66 -5.99 -1.20
C GLU A 78 19.85 -4.57 -0.66
N SER A 79 20.30 -3.63 -1.50
CA SER A 79 20.42 -2.21 -1.14
C SER A 79 19.07 -1.62 -0.74
N LEU A 80 18.01 -1.89 -1.49
CA LEU A 80 16.67 -1.39 -1.16
C LEU A 80 16.18 -1.88 0.20
N ILE A 81 16.36 -3.17 0.53
CA ILE A 81 15.95 -3.72 1.83
C ILE A 81 16.81 -3.13 2.95
N LEU A 82 18.13 -3.06 2.74
CA LEU A 82 19.08 -2.55 3.71
C LEU A 82 18.78 -1.09 4.07
N PHE A 83 18.64 -0.21 3.06
CA PHE A 83 18.33 1.20 3.28
C PHE A 83 16.92 1.42 3.83
N SER A 84 15.95 0.59 3.44
CA SER A 84 14.59 0.69 3.99
C SER A 84 14.51 0.28 5.47
N ALA A 85 15.46 -0.52 5.97
CA ALA A 85 15.61 -0.83 7.39
C ALA A 85 16.52 0.17 8.14
N LEU A 86 17.65 0.56 7.52
CA LEU A 86 18.63 1.48 8.12
C LEU A 86 18.11 2.90 8.25
N ALA A 87 17.48 3.45 7.20
CA ALA A 87 17.08 4.85 7.21
C ALA A 87 16.08 5.15 8.34
N PRO A 88 15.01 4.37 8.57
CA PRO A 88 14.13 4.59 9.72
C PRO A 88 14.84 4.39 11.05
N ALA A 89 15.73 3.39 11.16
CA ALA A 89 16.48 3.15 12.41
C ALA A 89 17.34 4.36 12.79
N VAL A 90 18.09 4.91 11.83
CA VAL A 90 18.94 6.09 12.03
C VAL A 90 18.10 7.35 12.27
N LEU A 91 16.97 7.52 11.58
CA LEU A 91 16.11 8.69 11.73
C LEU A 91 15.39 8.71 13.09
N LEU A 92 15.13 7.54 13.66
CA LEU A 92 14.45 7.38 14.96
C LEU A 92 15.41 7.38 16.15
N LEU A 93 16.70 7.14 15.95
CA LEU A 93 17.73 7.19 17.01
C LEU A 93 17.70 8.50 17.84
N PRO A 94 17.59 9.71 17.25
CA PRO A 94 17.52 10.97 18.00
C PRO A 94 16.24 11.13 18.84
N MET A 95 15.19 10.36 18.54
CA MET A 95 13.92 10.41 19.28
C MET A 95 13.94 9.53 20.54
N LEU A 96 14.89 8.59 20.66
CA LEU A 96 15.06 7.73 21.82
C LEU A 96 15.01 8.48 23.17
N PRO A 97 15.78 9.55 23.42
CA PRO A 97 15.80 10.21 24.74
C PRO A 97 14.47 10.85 25.15
N PHE A 98 13.57 11.16 24.20
CA PHE A 98 12.30 11.83 24.48
C PHE A 98 11.17 10.85 24.84
N SER A 99 11.28 9.58 24.46
CA SER A 99 10.19 8.60 24.60
C SER A 99 10.68 7.19 24.93
N LEU A 100 11.79 7.07 25.67
CA LEU A 100 12.40 5.78 25.99
C LEU A 100 11.57 5.01 27.03
N SER A 101 10.74 4.08 26.58
CA SER A 101 10.10 3.07 27.43
C SER A 101 10.72 1.70 27.11
N LEU A 102 11.72 1.30 27.90
CA LEU A 102 12.34 -0.02 27.74
C LEU A 102 11.38 -1.13 28.22
N PRO A 103 11.25 -2.25 27.48
CA PRO A 103 10.44 -3.37 27.93
C PRO A 103 11.01 -3.96 29.21
N GLN A 104 10.18 -4.09 30.24
CA GLN A 104 10.61 -4.62 31.54
C GLN A 104 10.62 -6.16 31.59
N ASP A 105 9.76 -6.83 30.81
CA ASP A 105 9.72 -8.30 30.78
C ASP A 105 10.50 -8.89 29.61
N SER A 106 11.14 -10.04 29.84
CA SER A 106 11.81 -10.84 28.81
C SER A 106 10.86 -11.30 27.69
N TRP A 107 9.57 -11.43 27.98
CA TRP A 107 8.55 -11.75 26.99
C TRP A 107 8.39 -10.67 25.93
N HIS A 108 8.42 -9.39 26.34
CA HIS A 108 8.30 -8.27 25.39
C HIS A 108 9.53 -8.18 24.48
N TRP A 109 10.72 -8.50 24.99
CA TRP A 109 11.93 -8.63 24.17
C TRP A 109 11.83 -9.75 23.13
N PHE A 110 11.27 -10.90 23.52
CA PHE A 110 11.02 -11.99 22.58
C PHE A 110 10.05 -11.55 21.45
N ILE A 111 8.95 -10.87 21.79
CA ILE A 111 8.01 -10.33 20.80
C ILE A 111 8.70 -9.33 19.85
N LEU A 112 9.52 -8.41 20.37
CA LEU A 112 10.26 -7.44 19.54
C LEU A 112 11.24 -8.12 18.58
N LEU A 113 11.94 -9.17 19.04
CA LEU A 113 12.85 -9.94 18.21
C LEU A 113 12.08 -10.68 17.11
N MET A 114 10.98 -11.35 17.45
CA MET A 114 10.11 -12.02 16.48
C MET A 114 9.53 -11.02 15.47
N LEU A 115 9.10 -9.84 15.92
CA LEU A 115 8.60 -8.77 15.04
C LEU A 115 9.67 -8.36 14.00
N GLY A 116 10.92 -8.21 14.43
CA GLY A 116 12.04 -7.92 13.54
C GLY A 116 12.28 -9.03 12.52
N VAL A 117 12.29 -10.29 12.96
CA VAL A 117 12.51 -11.45 12.09
C VAL A 117 11.39 -11.60 11.05
N PHE A 118 10.13 -11.61 11.49
CA PHE A 118 8.97 -11.71 10.60
C PHE A 118 8.86 -10.49 9.67
N GLY A 119 9.18 -9.29 10.17
CA GLY A 119 9.24 -8.07 9.37
C GLY A 119 10.27 -8.16 8.26
N ALA A 120 11.50 -8.58 8.58
CA ALA A 120 12.58 -8.75 7.60
C ALA A 120 12.24 -9.80 6.53
N ILE A 121 11.74 -10.97 6.95
CA ILE A 121 11.33 -12.05 6.05
C ILE A 121 10.16 -11.57 5.16
N GLY A 122 9.17 -10.91 5.73
CA GLY A 122 8.02 -10.38 5.01
C GLY A 122 8.42 -9.35 3.96
N HIS A 123 9.29 -8.40 4.31
CA HIS A 123 9.83 -7.43 3.36
C HIS A 123 10.66 -8.08 2.26
N TRP A 124 11.50 -9.05 2.59
CA TRP A 124 12.30 -9.78 1.61
C TRP A 124 11.41 -10.55 0.62
N LEU A 125 10.41 -11.27 1.10
CA LEU A 125 9.42 -11.96 0.26
C LEU A 125 8.65 -10.98 -0.64
N LEU A 126 8.27 -9.81 -0.11
CA LEU A 126 7.58 -8.79 -0.88
C LEU A 126 8.46 -8.26 -2.02
N VAL A 127 9.73 -7.98 -1.75
CA VAL A 127 10.68 -7.53 -2.76
C VAL A 127 10.93 -8.61 -3.82
N GLN A 128 11.08 -9.88 -3.42
CA GLN A 128 11.20 -10.97 -4.39
C GLN A 128 9.93 -11.16 -5.23
N ALA A 129 8.75 -11.01 -4.62
CA ALA A 129 7.50 -11.09 -5.35
C ALA A 129 7.43 -9.97 -6.42
N TYR A 130 7.81 -8.73 -6.08
CA TYR A 130 7.90 -7.64 -7.05
C TYR A 130 8.90 -7.87 -8.19
N ARG A 131 9.92 -8.72 -8.01
CA ARG A 131 10.84 -9.12 -9.09
C ARG A 131 10.27 -10.21 -9.99
N LEU A 132 9.61 -11.21 -9.38
CA LEU A 132 9.17 -12.42 -10.08
C LEU A 132 7.80 -12.25 -10.74
N ALA A 133 6.94 -11.39 -10.20
CA ALA A 133 5.58 -11.21 -10.67
C ALA A 133 5.35 -9.78 -11.20
N THR A 134 4.53 -9.69 -12.24
CA THR A 134 4.14 -8.37 -12.78
C THR A 134 3.34 -7.60 -11.74
N THR A 135 3.42 -6.26 -11.79
CA THR A 135 2.72 -5.37 -10.85
C THR A 135 1.22 -5.66 -10.76
N THR A 136 0.63 -6.19 -11.84
CA THR A 136 -0.79 -6.54 -11.90
C THR A 136 -1.12 -7.83 -11.15
N ALA A 137 -0.19 -8.79 -11.08
CA ALA A 137 -0.35 -10.01 -10.28
C ALA A 137 -0.26 -9.73 -8.78
N LEU A 138 0.50 -8.71 -8.38
CA LEU A 138 0.64 -8.26 -6.98
C LEU A 138 -0.42 -7.27 -6.53
N ALA A 139 -1.17 -6.68 -7.45
CA ALA A 139 -2.21 -5.71 -7.13
C ALA A 139 -3.28 -6.18 -6.11
N PRO A 140 -3.70 -7.46 -6.04
CA PRO A 140 -4.64 -7.93 -5.02
C PRO A 140 -4.02 -8.14 -3.63
N TYR A 141 -2.68 -8.11 -3.49
CA TYR A 141 -1.99 -8.41 -2.24
C TYR A 141 -2.40 -7.50 -1.06
N PRO A 142 -2.43 -6.15 -1.19
CA PRO A 142 -2.84 -5.28 -0.08
C PRO A 142 -4.28 -5.53 0.37
N TYR A 143 -5.16 -5.97 -0.52
CA TYR A 143 -6.56 -6.27 -0.17
C TYR A 143 -6.68 -7.61 0.57
N SER A 144 -5.90 -8.62 0.17
CA SER A 144 -5.79 -9.88 0.91
C SER A 144 -5.22 -9.66 2.32
N GLN A 145 -4.21 -8.80 2.43
CA GLN A 145 -3.64 -8.41 3.73
C GLN A 145 -4.71 -7.83 4.68
N MET A 146 -5.69 -7.07 4.16
CA MET A 146 -6.77 -6.52 4.99
C MET A 146 -7.63 -7.62 5.62
N ILE A 147 -7.89 -8.71 4.90
CA ILE A 147 -8.66 -9.86 5.42
C ILE A 147 -7.89 -10.53 6.57
N TRP A 148 -6.60 -10.81 6.35
CA TRP A 148 -5.74 -11.39 7.38
C TRP A 148 -5.61 -10.49 8.61
N MET A 149 -5.57 -9.17 8.41
CA MET A 149 -5.51 -8.20 9.51
C MET A 149 -6.77 -8.25 10.39
N VAL A 150 -7.96 -8.43 9.79
CA VAL A 150 -9.22 -8.60 10.53
C VAL A 150 -9.25 -9.94 11.28
N ILE A 151 -8.85 -11.03 10.62
CA ILE A 151 -8.83 -12.37 11.22
C ILE A 151 -7.84 -12.41 12.40
N ALA A 152 -6.62 -11.91 12.21
CA ALA A 152 -5.61 -11.84 13.27
C ALA A 152 -6.05 -10.94 14.42
N GLY A 153 -6.71 -9.81 14.12
CA GLY A 153 -7.30 -8.93 15.13
C GLY A 153 -8.31 -9.65 16.02
N TRP A 154 -9.17 -10.47 15.41
CA TRP A 154 -10.14 -11.26 16.14
C TRP A 154 -9.50 -12.41 16.93
N ILE A 155 -8.57 -13.18 16.34
CA ILE A 155 -7.96 -14.33 17.01
C ILE A 155 -7.07 -13.90 18.19
N VAL A 156 -6.25 -12.85 18.01
CA VAL A 156 -5.24 -12.46 18.99
C VAL A 156 -5.80 -11.54 20.07
N PHE A 157 -6.66 -10.58 19.69
CA PHE A 157 -7.16 -9.56 20.61
C PHE A 157 -8.64 -9.74 20.97
N ASN A 158 -9.32 -10.76 20.43
CA ASN A 158 -10.77 -10.96 20.55
C ASN A 158 -11.58 -9.70 20.19
N GLN A 159 -11.04 -8.86 19.30
CA GLN A 159 -11.64 -7.61 18.87
C GLN A 159 -12.17 -7.77 17.45
N PHE A 160 -13.48 -7.94 17.34
CA PHE A 160 -14.14 -7.96 16.04
C PHE A 160 -14.39 -6.52 15.55
N PRO A 161 -14.14 -6.21 14.27
CA PRO A 161 -14.43 -4.88 13.73
C PRO A 161 -15.90 -4.53 13.83
N ASP A 162 -16.20 -3.27 14.15
CA ASP A 162 -17.56 -2.72 14.07
C ASP A 162 -18.12 -2.90 12.64
N ARG A 163 -19.44 -3.11 12.54
CA ARG A 163 -20.24 -3.12 11.30
C ARG A 163 -19.84 -1.99 10.34
N TRP A 164 -19.64 -0.77 10.80
CA TRP A 164 -19.24 0.35 9.93
C TRP A 164 -17.80 0.23 9.41
N THR A 165 -16.88 -0.28 10.25
CA THR A 165 -15.51 -0.58 9.81
C THR A 165 -15.54 -1.61 8.69
N LEU A 166 -16.43 -2.60 8.81
CA LEU A 166 -16.65 -3.65 7.82
C LEU A 166 -17.26 -3.09 6.53
N VAL A 167 -18.26 -2.21 6.62
CA VAL A 167 -18.85 -1.52 5.45
C VAL A 167 -17.80 -0.68 4.72
N GLY A 168 -17.06 0.16 5.45
CA GLY A 168 -16.03 0.99 4.84
C GLY A 168 -14.89 0.16 4.22
N ALA A 169 -14.51 -0.93 4.88
CA ALA A 169 -13.56 -1.92 4.36
C ALA A 169 -14.02 -2.51 3.01
N ILE A 170 -15.28 -2.95 2.92
CA ILE A 170 -15.86 -3.49 1.67
C ILE A 170 -15.82 -2.43 0.56
N VAL A 171 -16.19 -1.19 0.87
CA VAL A 171 -16.18 -0.08 -0.12
C VAL A 171 -14.76 0.19 -0.63
N ILE A 172 -13.76 0.20 0.25
CA ILE A 172 -12.35 0.39 -0.13
C ILE A 172 -11.88 -0.76 -1.03
N VAL A 173 -12.13 -2.01 -0.63
CA VAL A 173 -11.72 -3.20 -1.39
C VAL A 173 -12.39 -3.24 -2.75
N ALA A 174 -13.70 -3.00 -2.83
CA ALA A 174 -14.46 -3.01 -4.08
C ALA A 174 -13.96 -1.92 -5.04
N SER A 175 -13.75 -0.70 -4.53
CA SER A 175 -13.25 0.42 -5.34
C SER A 175 -11.82 0.18 -5.82
N GLY A 176 -10.98 -0.36 -4.95
CA GLY A 176 -9.60 -0.71 -5.27
C GLY A 176 -9.48 -1.83 -6.31
N LEU A 177 -10.25 -2.91 -6.13
CA LEU A 177 -10.31 -4.03 -7.07
C LEU A 177 -10.84 -3.58 -8.43
N TYR A 178 -11.80 -2.66 -8.47
CA TYR A 178 -12.30 -2.07 -9.71
C TYR A 178 -11.21 -1.30 -10.48
N ILE A 179 -10.40 -0.49 -9.80
CA ILE A 179 -9.26 0.22 -10.42
C ILE A 179 -8.27 -0.78 -11.02
N VAL A 180 -7.90 -1.81 -10.25
CA VAL A 180 -6.94 -2.85 -10.66
C VAL A 180 -7.45 -3.64 -11.86
N HIS A 181 -8.68 -4.16 -11.79
CA HIS A 181 -9.28 -4.94 -12.87
C HIS A 181 -9.34 -4.13 -14.17
N ARG A 182 -9.68 -2.85 -14.06
CA ARG A 182 -9.76 -1.96 -15.22
C ARG A 182 -8.40 -1.66 -15.84
N GLU A 183 -7.39 -1.40 -15.01
CA GLU A 183 -6.03 -1.17 -15.49
C GLU A 183 -5.49 -2.39 -16.24
N HIS A 184 -5.77 -3.59 -15.73
CA HIS A 184 -5.45 -4.83 -16.42
C HIS A 184 -6.12 -4.90 -17.80
N ARG A 185 -7.43 -4.64 -17.89
CA ARG A 185 -8.16 -4.66 -19.18
C ARG A 185 -7.65 -3.62 -20.17
N LEU A 186 -7.30 -2.42 -19.72
CA LEU A 186 -6.77 -1.36 -20.59
C LEU A 186 -5.38 -1.70 -21.13
N ARG A 187 -4.49 -2.26 -20.28
CA ARG A 187 -3.17 -2.72 -20.72
C ARG A 187 -3.25 -3.87 -21.72
N VAL A 188 -4.09 -4.87 -21.47
CA VAL A 188 -4.31 -5.99 -22.40
C VAL A 188 -4.81 -5.48 -23.75
N ARG A 189 -5.75 -4.53 -23.76
CA ARG A 189 -6.27 -3.94 -25.00
C ARG A 189 -5.22 -3.14 -25.77
N ASN A 190 -4.41 -2.32 -25.10
CA ASN A 190 -3.36 -1.53 -25.75
C ASN A 190 -2.24 -2.42 -26.30
N ARG A 191 -1.88 -3.51 -25.60
CA ARG A 191 -0.89 -4.48 -26.08
C ARG A 191 -1.39 -5.21 -27.31
N ALA A 192 -2.64 -5.69 -27.30
CA ALA A 192 -3.24 -6.32 -28.47
C ALA A 192 -3.32 -5.39 -29.69
N ALA A 193 -3.55 -4.08 -29.48
CA ALA A 193 -3.54 -3.10 -30.57
C ALA A 193 -2.14 -2.90 -31.17
N LEU A 194 -1.10 -2.84 -30.33
CA LEU A 194 0.29 -2.75 -30.76
C LEU A 194 0.73 -4.00 -31.54
N ASP A 195 0.37 -5.19 -31.05
CA ASP A 195 0.73 -6.45 -31.72
C ASP A 195 0.12 -6.53 -33.13
N VAL A 196 -1.14 -6.08 -33.31
CA VAL A 196 -1.82 -5.99 -34.62
C VAL A 196 -1.14 -4.98 -35.55
N GLU A 197 -0.69 -3.84 -35.02
CA GLU A 197 -0.03 -2.80 -35.82
C GLU A 197 1.35 -3.24 -36.29
N VAL A 198 2.12 -3.93 -35.43
CA VAL A 198 3.42 -4.53 -35.75
C VAL A 198 3.26 -5.63 -36.79
N GLU A 199 2.25 -6.49 -36.67
CA GLU A 199 1.98 -7.56 -37.64
C GLU A 199 1.57 -7.00 -39.01
N ALA A 200 0.78 -5.92 -39.03
CA ALA A 200 0.42 -5.21 -40.26
C ALA A 200 1.63 -4.53 -40.93
N LEU A 201 2.59 -4.02 -40.15
CA LEU A 201 3.83 -3.41 -40.65
C LEU A 201 4.78 -4.47 -41.20
N ALA A 202 4.92 -5.60 -40.50
CA ALA A 202 5.72 -6.74 -40.94
C ALA A 202 5.22 -7.34 -42.27
N LYS A 203 3.91 -7.32 -42.51
CA LYS A 203 3.31 -7.81 -43.77
C LYS A 203 3.49 -6.87 -44.97
N LYS A 204 3.92 -5.62 -44.73
CA LYS A 204 4.16 -4.60 -45.78
C LYS A 204 5.62 -4.52 -46.23
N LEU A 205 6.56 -5.08 -45.47
CA LEU A 205 7.99 -5.18 -45.81
C LEU A 205 8.27 -6.50 -46.54
#